data_AF-A0A2E2HDS5-F1
#
_entry.id   AF-A0A2E2HDS5-F1
#
_cell.length_a   1.000
_cell.length_b   1.000
_cell.length_c   1.000
_cell.angle_alpha   90.00
_cell.angle_beta   90.00
_cell.angle_gamma   90.00
#
_symmetry.space_group_name_H-M   'P 1'
#
loop_
_entity.id
_entity.type
_entity.pdbx_description
1 polymer ?
#
loop_
_entity_poly.entity_id
_entity_poly.type
_entity_poly.pdbx_seq_one_letter_code
_entity_poly.pdbx_strand_id
1 'polypeptide(L)'
;WAEQGVLLLNAVLTVERSRAASHQGKGWEQFTDKVVHVLNDKCEGLVFLLWGSYAQKKGHFIDRQRHLVLQSPHPSPLSAHRGFLGNRHFSQVNTYLQEHGKVPVNWKLPDI
;
A
#
# COMPACT_ATOMS: atom_id res chain seq x y z
N TRP A 1 10.08 5.47 -7.32
CA TRP A 1 9.33 4.23 -7.02
C TRP A 1 8.20 3.99 -8.01
N ALA A 2 7.33 4.97 -8.29
CA ALA A 2 6.21 4.80 -9.22
C ALA A 2 6.62 4.28 -10.62
N GLU A 3 7.71 4.81 -11.18
CA GLU A 3 8.29 4.35 -12.45
C GLU A 3 8.78 2.90 -12.42
N GLN A 4 9.00 2.33 -11.23
CA GLN A 4 9.40 0.93 -11.02
C GLN A 4 8.18 0.03 -10.71
N GLY A 5 6.96 0.49 -10.98
CA GLY A 5 5.73 -0.28 -10.79
C GLY A 5 5.09 -0.19 -9.40
N VAL A 6 5.54 0.74 -8.55
CA VAL A 6 4.94 0.95 -7.21
C VAL A 6 3.76 1.92 -7.30
N LEU A 7 2.54 1.41 -7.18
CA LEU A 7 1.34 2.24 -7.13
C LEU A 7 1.18 2.89 -5.75
N LEU A 8 1.42 4.20 -5.68
CA LEU A 8 1.23 5.02 -4.47
C LEU A 8 -0.19 5.60 -4.46
N LEU A 9 -1.17 4.81 -4.01
CA LEU A 9 -2.58 5.18 -4.03
C LEU A 9 -3.09 5.68 -2.68
N ASN A 10 -3.59 6.91 -2.65
CA ASN A 10 -4.37 7.42 -1.51
C ASN A 10 -5.81 6.88 -1.56
N ALA A 11 -6.44 6.71 -0.40
CA ALA A 11 -7.86 6.33 -0.33
C ALA A 11 -8.81 7.50 -0.67
N VAL A 12 -8.38 8.74 -0.38
CA VAL A 12 -9.05 9.98 -0.75
C VAL A 12 -8.04 10.83 -1.51
N LEU A 13 -8.39 11.26 -2.74
CA LEU A 13 -7.41 11.82 -3.68
C LEU A 13 -7.25 13.34 -3.58
N THR A 14 -8.10 14.03 -2.82
CA THR A 14 -8.05 15.48 -2.65
C THR A 14 -8.32 15.85 -1.20
N VAL A 15 -7.86 17.02 -0.80
CA VAL A 15 -8.05 17.56 0.55
C VAL A 15 -8.06 19.08 0.49
N GLU A 16 -8.91 19.73 1.29
CA GLU A 16 -8.84 21.17 1.51
C GLU A 16 -7.57 21.54 2.30
N ARG A 17 -7.01 22.71 1.98
CA ARG A 17 -5.80 23.22 2.65
C ARG A 17 -6.01 23.26 4.17
N SER A 18 -5.07 22.67 4.90
CA SER A 18 -5.06 22.64 6.37
C SER A 18 -6.27 21.97 7.04
N ARG A 19 -7.08 21.19 6.30
CA ARG A 19 -8.23 20.46 6.85
C ARG A 19 -8.12 18.99 6.52
N ALA A 20 -7.44 18.24 7.39
CA ALA A 20 -7.27 16.80 7.26
C ALA A 20 -8.63 16.10 7.08
N ALA A 21 -8.70 15.12 6.18
CA ALA A 21 -9.89 14.33 5.86
C ALA A 21 -11.13 15.14 5.41
N SER A 22 -10.99 16.40 5.00
CA SER A 22 -12.10 17.26 4.54
C SER A 22 -12.95 16.69 3.40
N HIS A 23 -12.36 15.86 2.54
CA HIS A 23 -13.07 15.19 1.44
C HIS A 23 -13.35 13.70 1.70
N GLN A 24 -13.23 13.24 2.95
CA GLN A 24 -13.65 11.89 3.33
C GLN A 24 -15.17 11.73 3.11
N GLY A 25 -15.59 10.58 2.60
CA GLY A 25 -16.98 10.26 2.32
C GLY A 25 -17.57 11.01 1.13
N LYS A 26 -16.74 11.65 0.30
CA LYS A 26 -17.18 12.39 -0.90
C LYS A 26 -17.14 11.56 -2.19
N GLY A 27 -16.83 10.26 -2.08
CA GLY A 27 -16.91 9.31 -3.20
C GLY A 27 -15.55 8.82 -3.71
N TRP A 28 -14.43 9.45 -3.30
CA TRP A 28 -13.09 8.99 -3.67
C TRP A 28 -12.81 7.56 -3.20
N GLU A 29 -13.36 7.18 -2.05
CA GLU A 29 -13.21 5.84 -1.50
C GLU A 29 -13.79 4.79 -2.46
N GLN A 30 -14.96 5.04 -3.04
CA GLN A 30 -15.60 4.11 -3.99
C GLN A 30 -14.73 3.88 -5.22
N PHE A 31 -14.17 4.96 -5.76
CA PHE A 31 -13.27 4.88 -6.91
C PHE A 31 -12.02 4.07 -6.57
N THR A 32 -11.34 4.42 -5.47
CA THR A 32 -10.08 3.79 -5.09
C THR A 32 -10.27 2.35 -4.59
N ASP A 33 -11.41 2.03 -3.96
CA ASP A 33 -11.82 0.66 -3.64
C ASP A 33 -11.96 -0.16 -4.92
N LYS A 34 -12.63 0.39 -5.95
CA LYS A 34 -12.79 -0.29 -7.23
C LYS A 34 -11.44 -0.54 -7.91
N VAL A 35 -10.50 0.39 -7.83
CA VAL A 35 -9.13 0.20 -8.33
C VAL A 35 -8.47 -1.00 -7.64
N VAL A 36 -8.52 -1.08 -6.30
CA VAL A 36 -7.94 -2.21 -5.55
C VAL A 36 -8.62 -3.53 -5.90
N HIS A 37 -9.95 -3.55 -6.05
CA HIS A 37 -10.67 -4.74 -6.53
C HIS A 37 -10.22 -5.17 -7.92
N VAL A 38 -10.11 -4.25 -8.87
CA VAL A 38 -9.68 -4.59 -10.23
C VAL A 38 -8.25 -5.13 -10.24
N LEU A 39 -7.35 -4.58 -9.43
CA LEU A 39 -5.99 -5.10 -9.28
C LEU A 39 -5.97 -6.50 -8.67
N ASN A 40 -6.77 -6.71 -7.62
CA ASN A 40 -6.93 -8.03 -7.00
C ASN A 40 -7.47 -9.07 -7.98
N ASP A 41 -8.43 -8.68 -8.83
CA ASP A 41 -9.11 -9.65 -9.70
C ASP A 41 -8.30 -9.93 -10.98
N LYS A 42 -7.66 -8.90 -11.56
CA LYS A 42 -7.06 -8.98 -12.90
C LYS A 42 -5.54 -9.13 -12.93
N CYS A 43 -4.85 -8.98 -11.82
CA CYS A 43 -3.41 -9.15 -11.75
C CYS A 43 -3.05 -10.41 -10.97
N GLU A 44 -1.78 -10.84 -11.07
CA GLU A 44 -1.25 -11.98 -10.32
C GLU A 44 0.09 -11.61 -9.67
N GLY A 45 0.32 -12.16 -8.48
CA GLY A 45 1.56 -11.95 -7.74
C GLY A 45 1.83 -10.47 -7.43
N LEU A 46 0.81 -9.73 -6.98
CA LEU A 46 0.98 -8.38 -6.45
C LEU A 46 1.39 -8.43 -4.98
N VAL A 47 2.05 -7.36 -4.52
CA VAL A 47 2.33 -7.14 -3.10
C VAL A 47 1.53 -5.94 -2.61
N PHE A 48 0.65 -6.16 -1.65
CA PHE A 48 -0.14 -5.11 -1.00
C PHE A 48 0.45 -4.75 0.36
N LEU A 49 0.85 -3.48 0.51
CA LEU A 49 1.33 -2.91 1.77
C LEU A 49 0.19 -2.20 2.49
N LEU A 50 -0.36 -2.82 3.54
CA LEU A 50 -1.49 -2.28 4.30
C LEU A 50 -1.02 -1.75 5.66
N TRP A 51 -0.63 -0.48 5.68
CA TRP A 51 -0.15 0.19 6.89
C TRP A 51 -1.25 0.95 7.62
N GLY A 52 -1.57 0.51 8.84
CA GLY A 52 -2.63 1.08 9.68
C GLY A 52 -3.99 0.42 9.49
N SER A 53 -4.86 0.59 10.48
CA SER A 53 -6.16 -0.11 10.56
C SER A 53 -7.08 0.20 9.39
N TYR A 54 -7.07 1.44 8.87
CA TYR A 54 -7.88 1.82 7.73
C TYR A 54 -7.48 1.06 6.45
N ALA A 55 -6.18 1.00 6.14
CA ALA A 55 -5.67 0.25 5.00
C ALA A 55 -5.93 -1.26 5.14
N GLN A 56 -5.79 -1.81 6.35
CA GLN A 56 -6.07 -3.21 6.64
C GLN A 56 -7.55 -3.56 6.44
N LYS A 57 -8.48 -2.70 6.87
CA LYS A 57 -9.92 -2.87 6.64
C LYS A 57 -10.23 -2.83 5.14
N LYS A 58 -9.69 -1.84 4.42
CA LYS A 58 -9.88 -1.70 2.96
C LYS A 58 -9.35 -2.90 2.19
N GLY A 59 -8.22 -3.47 2.59
CA GLY A 59 -7.62 -4.62 1.93
C GLY A 59 -8.08 -5.99 2.46
N HIS A 60 -9.14 -6.09 3.27
CA HIS A 60 -9.52 -7.37 3.88
C HIS A 60 -9.96 -8.42 2.85
N PHE A 61 -10.44 -7.97 1.68
CA PHE A 61 -10.96 -8.82 0.62
C PHE A 61 -9.87 -9.37 -0.32
N ILE A 62 -8.62 -8.93 -0.15
CA ILE A 62 -7.52 -9.29 -1.06
C ILE A 62 -7.25 -10.79 -0.95
N ASP A 63 -7.16 -11.46 -2.10
CA ASP A 63 -6.86 -12.87 -2.18
C ASP A 63 -5.39 -13.13 -1.85
N ARG A 64 -5.16 -13.73 -0.68
CA ARG A 64 -3.82 -14.05 -0.16
C ARG A 64 -3.18 -15.28 -0.79
N GLN A 65 -3.94 -16.06 -1.55
CA GLN A 65 -3.38 -17.17 -2.33
C GLN A 65 -2.73 -16.65 -3.61
N ARG A 66 -3.26 -15.56 -4.17
CA ARG A 66 -2.79 -14.93 -5.41
C ARG A 66 -1.78 -13.81 -5.18
N HIS A 67 -1.81 -13.20 -3.99
CA HIS A 67 -1.05 -12.00 -3.67
C HIS A 67 -0.39 -12.08 -2.30
N LEU A 68 0.74 -11.37 -2.16
CA LEU A 68 1.33 -11.13 -0.86
C LEU A 68 0.67 -9.91 -0.20
N VAL A 69 0.21 -10.08 1.05
CA VAL A 69 -0.36 -8.99 1.84
C VAL A 69 0.49 -8.79 3.10
N LEU A 70 1.20 -7.65 3.18
CA LEU A 70 2.02 -7.28 4.32
C LEU A 70 1.31 -6.20 5.13
N GLN A 71 1.14 -6.42 6.43
CA GLN A 71 0.38 -5.54 7.31
C GLN A 71 1.24 -5.10 8.49
N SER A 72 1.15 -3.82 8.84
CA SER A 72 1.76 -3.29 10.06
C SER A 72 0.96 -2.09 10.58
N PRO A 73 1.23 -1.58 11.79
CA PRO A 73 0.78 -0.25 12.20
C PRO A 73 1.21 0.84 11.20
N HIS A 74 0.56 2.00 11.29
CA HIS A 74 0.83 3.13 10.41
C HIS A 74 2.22 3.74 10.72
N PRO A 75 2.95 4.26 9.71
CA PRO A 75 4.25 4.94 9.91
C PRO A 75 4.18 6.26 10.71
N SER A 76 2.99 6.74 11.05
CA SER A 76 2.83 7.96 11.86
C SER A 76 3.59 7.83 13.19
N PRO A 77 4.24 8.90 13.68
CA PRO A 77 4.93 8.90 14.97
C PRO A 77 4.10 8.32 16.13
N LEU A 78 2.77 8.49 16.08
CA LEU A 78 1.84 7.99 17.10
C LEU A 78 1.80 6.46 17.22
N SER A 79 2.16 5.73 16.15
CA SER A 79 2.04 4.27 16.08
C SER A 79 3.27 3.55 15.54
N ALA A 80 4.28 4.26 15.04
CA ALA A 80 5.42 3.66 14.34
C ALA A 80 6.17 2.64 15.21
N HIS A 81 6.41 2.98 16.49
CA HIS A 81 7.08 2.13 17.46
C HIS A 81 6.29 0.86 17.83
N ARG A 82 5.01 0.78 17.49
CA ARG A 82 4.14 -0.38 17.80
C ARG A 82 4.29 -1.53 16.80
N GLY A 83 5.22 -1.42 15.85
CA GLY A 83 5.51 -2.50 14.90
C GLY A 83 5.64 -2.08 13.42
N PHE A 84 5.64 -0.78 13.11
CA PHE A 84 6.07 -0.33 11.77
C PHE A 84 7.60 -0.36 11.67
N LEU A 85 8.27 0.22 12.67
CA LEU A 85 9.73 0.17 12.75
C LEU A 85 10.20 -1.28 12.90
N GLY A 86 11.10 -1.70 12.03
CA GLY A 86 11.63 -3.06 12.02
C GLY A 86 10.75 -4.09 11.27
N ASN A 87 9.63 -3.70 10.65
CA ASN A 87 8.77 -4.63 9.91
C ASN A 87 9.46 -5.25 8.68
N ARG A 88 10.50 -4.61 8.13
CA ARG A 88 11.25 -5.06 6.94
C ARG A 88 10.38 -5.29 5.69
N HIS A 89 9.29 -4.53 5.53
CA HIS A 89 8.37 -4.74 4.39
C HIS A 89 9.05 -4.54 3.03
N PHE A 90 9.93 -3.55 2.89
CA PHE A 90 10.62 -3.27 1.61
C PHE A 90 11.49 -4.45 1.15
N SER A 91 12.22 -5.10 2.05
CA SER A 91 13.01 -6.28 1.70
C SER A 91 12.12 -7.49 1.43
N GLN A 92 11.04 -7.68 2.20
CA GLN A 92 10.07 -8.76 1.95
C GLN A 92 9.39 -8.62 0.59
N VAL A 93 9.05 -7.39 0.16
CA VAL A 93 8.55 -7.12 -1.19
C VAL A 93 9.56 -7.60 -2.23
N ASN A 94 10.84 -7.23 -2.07
CA ASN A 94 11.88 -7.63 -3.03
C ASN A 94 12.11 -9.15 -3.05
N THR A 95 12.10 -9.82 -1.89
CA THR A 95 12.17 -11.29 -1.81
C THR A 95 11.03 -11.93 -2.59
N TYR A 96 9.80 -11.49 -2.36
CA TYR A 96 8.64 -12.01 -3.08
C TYR A 96 8.72 -11.78 -4.59
N LEU A 97 9.15 -10.59 -5.01
CA LEU A 97 9.35 -10.29 -6.43
C LEU A 97 10.39 -11.24 -7.05
N GLN A 98 11.52 -11.47 -6.37
CA GLN A 98 12.56 -12.38 -6.84
C GLN A 98 12.07 -13.83 -6.95
N GLU A 99 11.35 -14.33 -5.95
CA GLU A 99 10.75 -15.67 -5.95
C GLU A 99 9.77 -15.87 -7.12
N HIS A 100 9.16 -14.78 -7.61
CA HIS A 100 8.24 -14.79 -8.75
C HIS A 100 8.90 -14.36 -10.07
N GLY A 101 10.25 -14.32 -10.13
CA GLY A 101 11.00 -13.96 -11.33
C GLY A 101 10.83 -12.50 -11.78
N LYS A 102 10.38 -11.61 -10.89
CA LYS A 102 10.19 -10.18 -11.14
C LYS A 102 11.42 -9.39 -10.68
N VAL A 103 11.63 -8.24 -11.31
CA VAL A 103 12.73 -7.32 -10.96
C VAL A 103 12.45 -6.68 -9.59
N PRO A 104 13.41 -6.72 -8.64
CA PRO A 104 13.26 -6.03 -7.36
C PRO A 104 13.13 -4.52 -7.53
N VAL A 105 12.44 -3.87 -6.59
CA VAL A 105 12.36 -2.41 -6.56
C VAL A 105 13.62 -1.85 -5.88
N ASN A 106 14.25 -0.87 -6.53
CA ASN A 106 15.23 0.00 -5.90
C ASN A 106 14.50 1.04 -5.03
N TRP A 107 14.53 0.80 -3.72
CA TRP A 107 13.90 1.65 -2.72
C TRP A 107 14.71 2.90 -2.36
N LYS A 108 15.98 2.98 -2.74
CA LYS A 108 16.81 4.17 -2.49
C LYS A 108 16.26 5.34 -3.29
N LEU A 109 16.10 6.49 -2.64
CA LEU A 109 15.77 7.75 -3.30
C LEU A 109 17.06 8.42 -3.80
N PRO A 110 16.99 9.18 -4.90
CA PRO A 110 18.11 10.01 -5.32
C PRO A 110 18.45 11.04 -4.24
N ASP A 111 19.71 11.47 -4.22
CA ASP A 111 20.11 12.62 -3.42
C ASP A 111 19.40 13.88 -3.97
N ILE A 112 19.00 14.78 -3.07
CA ILE A 112 18.31 16.04 -3.40
C ILE A 112 19.32 17.18 -3.42
#